data_AF-A0A3L6SQM9-F1
#
_entry.id   AF-A0A3L6SQM9-F1
#
_cell.length_a   1.000
_cell.length_b   1.000
_cell.length_c   1.000
_cell.angle_alpha   90.00
_cell.angle_beta   90.00
_cell.angle_gamma   90.00
#
_symmetry.space_group_name_H-M   'P 1'
#
loop_
_entity.id
_entity.type
_entity.pdbx_description
1 polymer ?
#
loop_
_entity_poly.entity_id
_entity_poly.type
_entity_poly.pdbx_seq_one_letter_code
_entity_poly.pdbx_strand_id
1 'polypeptide(L)' 'MDLVVGSSPADEKATETQLLWDVMMMGVVGSPEREEREWRKIFEDAGFSGYKIVAFLGIRSVIEVYP' A
#
# COMPACT_ATOMS: atom_id res chain seq x y z
N MET A 1 5.54 3.64 6.00
CA MET A 1 5.89 3.78 4.58
C MET A 1 5.62 2.43 4.01
N ASP A 2 4.52 2.33 3.28
CA ASP A 2 3.82 1.07 3.03
C ASP A 2 3.65 0.94 1.52
N LEU A 3 3.90 -0.25 0.98
CA LEU A 3 3.50 -0.54 -0.39
C LEU A 3 2.02 -0.93 -0.36
N VAL A 4 1.25 -0.23 -1.20
CA VAL A 4 -0.18 -0.44 -1.37
C VAL A 4 -0.40 -1.01 -2.76
N VAL A 5 -0.88 -2.25 -2.81
CA VAL A 5 -1.17 -2.95 -4.05
C VAL A 5 -2.18 -2.15 -4.87
N GLY A 6 -1.85 -1.86 -6.13
CA GLY A 6 -2.71 -1.11 -7.06
C GLY A 6 -2.58 0.42 -7.05
N SER A 7 -1.69 0.99 -6.23
CA SER A 7 -1.52 2.45 -6.13
C SER A 7 -0.58 3.08 -7.17
N SER A 8 0.06 2.28 -8.04
CA SER A 8 1.00 2.76 -9.08
C SER A 8 0.41 2.64 -10.49
N PRO A 9 0.74 3.55 -11.43
CA PRO A 9 0.32 3.42 -12.82
C PRO A 9 0.89 2.12 -13.41
N ALA A 10 0.03 1.39 -14.11
CA ALA A 10 0.28 0.04 -14.62
C ALA A 10 1.48 -0.02 -15.58
N ASP A 11 2.65 -0.28 -15.04
CA ASP A 11 3.83 -0.76 -15.76
C ASP A 11 4.04 -2.22 -15.33
N GLU A 12 4.09 -3.14 -16.29
CA GLU A 12 4.11 -4.58 -16.05
C GLU A 12 5.29 -4.98 -15.12
N LYS A 13 6.43 -4.28 -15.27
CA LYS A 13 7.61 -4.44 -14.39
C LYS A 13 7.39 -3.92 -12.97
N ALA A 14 6.60 -2.87 -12.80
CA ALA A 14 6.26 -2.36 -11.47
C ALA A 14 5.37 -3.37 -10.73
N THR A 15 4.42 -4.00 -11.43
CA THR A 15 3.56 -5.06 -10.89
C THR A 15 4.36 -6.30 -10.49
N GLU A 16 5.30 -6.77 -11.33
CA GLU A 16 6.20 -7.88 -10.97
C GLU A 16 7.05 -7.57 -9.73
N THR A 17 7.54 -6.33 -9.62
CA THR A 17 8.35 -5.91 -8.47
C THR A 17 7.51 -5.82 -7.19
N GLN A 18 6.25 -5.36 -7.28
CA GLN A 18 5.31 -5.37 -6.16
C GLN A 18 5.02 -6.80 -5.67
N LEU A 19 4.77 -7.74 -6.59
CA LEU A 19 4.53 -9.14 -6.25
C LEU A 19 5.74 -9.81 -5.62
N LEU A 20 6.94 -9.56 -6.16
CA LEU A 20 8.19 -10.07 -5.58
C LEU A 20 8.39 -9.55 -4.16
N TRP A 21 8.07 -8.27 -3.94
CA TRP A 21 8.19 -7.64 -2.63
C TRP A 21 7.16 -8.19 -1.64
N ASP A 22 5.91 -8.40 -2.05
CA ASP A 22 4.87 -9.01 -1.22
C ASP A 22 5.26 -10.43 -0.74
N VAL A 23 5.77 -11.27 -1.66
CA VAL A 23 6.30 -12.60 -1.31
C VAL A 23 7.50 -12.51 -0.37
N MET A 24 8.39 -11.54 -0.57
CA MET A 24 9.53 -11.30 0.32
C MET A 24 9.06 -10.90 1.72
N MET A 25 8.08 -10.00 1.82
CA MET A 25 7.55 -9.51 3.10
C MET A 25 6.76 -10.58 3.86
N MET A 26 6.03 -11.46 3.17
CA MET A 26 5.47 -12.67 3.79
C MET A 26 6.56 -13.55 4.42
N GLY A 27 7.72 -13.68 3.77
CA GLY A 27 8.85 -14.46 4.30
C GLY A 27 9.59 -13.79 5.47
N VAL A 28 9.70 -12.46 5.45
CA VAL A 28 10.48 -11.70 6.45
C VAL A 28 9.64 -11.33 7.69
N VAL A 29 8.40 -10.88 7.48
CA VAL A 29 7.56 -10.28 8.53
C VAL A 29 6.31 -11.13 8.82
N GLY A 30 6.04 -12.16 8.02
CA GLY A 30 4.90 -13.06 8.19
C GLY A 30 3.54 -12.42 7.86
N SER A 31 3.53 -11.24 7.24
CA SER A 31 2.31 -10.54 6.85
C SER A 31 2.38 -10.15 5.38
N PRO A 32 1.31 -10.41 4.60
CA PRO A 32 1.17 -9.83 3.27
C PRO A 32 1.00 -8.32 3.35
N GLU A 33 1.26 -7.64 2.24
CA GLU A 33 1.01 -6.21 2.09
C GLU A 33 -0.48 -5.94 1.91
N ARG A 34 -0.94 -4.83 2.51
CA ARG A 34 -2.38 -4.49 2.55
C ARG A 34 -2.82 -3.77 1.29
N GLU A 35 -4.00 -4.15 0.83
CA GLU A 35 -4.67 -3.43 -0.25
C GLU A 35 -5.20 -2.07 0.22
N GLU A 36 -5.42 -1.16 -0.73
CA GLU A 36 -6.00 0.15 -0.42
C GLU A 36 -7.34 0.05 0.33
N ARG A 37 -8.16 -0.96 0.01
CA ARG A 37 -9.47 -1.18 0.65
C ARG A 37 -9.35 -1.49 2.15
N GLU A 38 -8.30 -2.22 2.53
CA GLU A 38 -8.05 -2.54 3.94
C GLU A 38 -7.57 -1.30 4.69
N TRP A 39 -6.68 -0.52 4.08
CA TRP A 39 -6.24 0.77 4.63
C TRP A 39 -7.42 1.73 4.81
N ARG A 40 -8.30 1.84 3.81
CA ARG A 40 -9.53 2.65 3.91
C ARG A 40 -10.37 2.24 5.12
N LYS A 41 -10.61 0.94 5.31
CA LYS A 41 -11.42 0.45 6.43
C LYS A 41 -10.79 0.81 7.77
N ILE A 42 -9.47 0.68 7.91
CA ILE A 42 -8.74 1.07 9.13
C ILE A 42 -8.89 2.57 9.41
N PHE A 43 -8.82 3.41 8.37
CA PHE A 43 -8.97 4.86 8.54
C PHE A 43 -10.39 5.27 8.90
N GLU A 44 -11.39 4.66 8.28
CA GLU A 44 -12.80 4.86 8.64
C GLU A 44 -13.08 4.40 10.08
N ASP A 45 -12.60 3.21 10.47
CA ASP A 45 -12.76 2.68 11.84
C ASP A 45 -12.03 3.55 12.89
N ALA A 46 -10.92 4.19 12.51
CA ALA A 46 -10.18 5.12 13.37
C ALA A 46 -10.79 6.53 13.42
N GLY A 47 -11.83 6.81 12.63
CA GLY A 47 -12.56 8.09 12.65
C GLY A 47 -11.93 9.21 11.83
N PHE A 48 -11.05 8.90 10.87
CA PHE A 48 -10.49 9.90 9.96
C PHE A 48 -11.51 10.29 8.88
N SER A 49 -11.57 11.59 8.55
CA SER A 49 -12.48 12.11 7.52
C SER A 49 -12.05 11.79 6.09
N GLY A 50 -10.78 11.46 5.87
CA GLY A 50 -10.27 11.10 4.56
C GLY A 50 -8.81 10.67 4.56
N TYR A 51 -8.38 10.08 3.45
CA TYR A 51 -6.99 9.69 3.23
C TYR A 51 -6.58 9.95 1.78
N LYS A 52 -5.27 10.05 1.54
CA LYS A 52 -4.66 10.17 0.22
C LYS A 52 -3.45 9.26 0.15
N ILE A 53 -3.37 8.46 -0.90
CA ILE A 53 -2.23 7.59 -1.17
C ILE A 53 -1.40 8.22 -2.28
N VAL A 54 -0.12 8.45 -2.02
CA VAL A 54 0.83 9.03 -2.97
C VAL A 54 1.95 8.03 -3.22
N ALA A 55 2.01 7.49 -4.44
CA ALA A 55 3.13 6.65 -4.89
C ALA A 55 4.34 7.54 -5.23
N PHE A 56 5.23 7.77 -4.25
CA PHE A 56 6.35 8.72 -4.38
C PHE A 56 7.73 8.04 -4.47
N LEU A 57 7.85 6.75 -4.11
CA LEU A 57 9.14 6.06 -3.96
C LEU A 57 9.18 4.73 -4.73
N GLY A 58 8.86 4.77 -6.02
CA GLY A 58 8.80 3.58 -6.86
C GLY A 58 7.65 2.68 -6.44
N ILE A 59 7.95 1.51 -5.85
CA ILE A 59 6.93 0.61 -5.31
C ILE A 59 6.33 1.10 -3.98
N ARG A 60 6.96 2.02 -3.26
CA ARG A 60 6.45 2.44 -1.94
C ARG A 60 5.49 3.62 -2.07
N SER A 61 4.46 3.59 -1.23
CA SER A 61 3.46 4.63 -1.15
C SER A 61 3.50 5.32 0.22
N VAL A 62 3.17 6.61 0.21
CA VAL A 62 2.95 7.43 1.39
C VAL A 62 1.45 7.60 1.55
N ILE A 63 0.95 7.31 2.75
CA ILE A 63 -0.47 7.49 3.07
C ILE A 63 -0.60 8.71 3.99
N GLU A 64 -1.27 9.73 3.49
CA GLU A 64 -1.67 10.91 4.25
C GLU A 64 -3.09 10.68 4.77
N VAL A 65 -3.31 10.85 6.07
CA VAL A 65 -4.62 10.75 6.72
C VAL A 65 -5.03 12.10 7.28
N TYR A 66 -6.29 12.47 7.08
CA TYR A 66 -6.86 13.74 7.51
C TYR A 66 -7.89 13.52 8.62
N PRO A 67 -7.87 14.34 9.69
CA PRO A 67 -8.86 14.25 10.77
C PRO A 67 -10.27 14.48 10.25
#